data_AF-A0A016U4C4-F1
#
_entry.id   AF-A0A016U4C4-F1
#
_cell.length_a   1.000
_cell.length_b   1.000
_cell.length_c   1.000
_cell.angle_alpha   90.00
_cell.angle_beta   90.00
_cell.angle_gamma   90.00
#
_symmetry.space_group_name_H-M   'P 1'
#
loop_
_entity.id
_entity.type
_entity.pdbx_description
1 polymer ?
#
loop_
_entity_poly.entity_id
_entity_poly.type
_entity_poly.pdbx_seq_one_letter_code
_entity_poly.pdbx_strand_id
1 'polypeptide(L)'
;MQFLTLISNPYLKFPAGFCAIEQLRQVQFQNGDQYRHNYRSTKPLNERRILYRPSSFNKKLLCGGLQTTSIFAALLVIILAYFL
;
A
#
# COMPACT_ATOMS: atom_id res chain seq x y z
N MET A 1 -6.09 -29.61 2.74
CA MET A 1 -6.37 -28.45 1.87
C MET A 1 -5.46 -27.29 2.27
N GLN A 2 -4.38 -27.07 1.52
CA GLN A 2 -3.42 -26.00 1.74
C GLN A 2 -3.73 -24.87 0.76
N PHE A 3 -4.64 -23.97 1.12
CA PHE A 3 -4.97 -22.80 0.31
C PHE A 3 -4.41 -21.54 0.99
N LEU A 4 -3.40 -20.96 0.35
CA LEU A 4 -3.02 -19.53 0.40
C LEU A 4 -2.83 -18.88 1.79
N THR A 5 -1.70 -19.17 2.43
CA THR A 5 -1.14 -18.34 3.54
C THR A 5 0.11 -17.57 3.10
N LEU A 6 0.15 -17.04 1.87
CA LEU A 6 1.34 -16.38 1.32
C LEU A 6 1.24 -14.85 1.21
N ILE A 7 0.07 -14.24 1.44
CA ILE A 7 -0.11 -12.79 1.22
C ILE A 7 0.07 -11.96 2.51
N SER A 8 0.17 -12.58 3.70
CA SER A 8 0.13 -11.85 4.98
C SER A 8 1.41 -11.89 5.83
N ASN A 9 2.56 -12.27 5.27
CA ASN A 9 3.82 -12.24 6.05
C ASN A 9 4.68 -11.02 5.67
N PRO A 10 4.77 -9.98 6.54
CA PRO A 10 5.57 -8.79 6.28
C PRO A 10 7.09 -9.07 6.27
N TYR A 11 7.53 -10.28 6.60
CA TYR A 11 8.92 -10.72 6.52
C TYR A 11 9.24 -11.60 5.31
N LEU A 12 8.24 -12.05 4.54
CA LEU A 12 8.49 -12.71 3.26
C LEU A 12 8.74 -11.64 2.19
N LYS A 13 9.94 -11.07 2.19
CA LYS A 13 10.54 -10.63 0.93
C LYS A 13 10.83 -11.90 0.17
N PHE A 14 10.12 -12.18 -0.92
CA PHE A 14 10.62 -13.12 -1.92
C PHE A 14 11.80 -12.41 -2.60
N PRO A 15 13.06 -12.82 -2.37
CA PRO A 15 14.18 -12.24 -3.08
C PRO A 15 14.16 -12.82 -4.50
N ALA A 16 13.26 -12.32 -5.35
CA ALA A 16 13.43 -12.49 -6.78
C ALA A 16 14.58 -11.55 -7.17
N GLY A 17 15.72 -12.13 -7.57
CA GLY A 17 16.81 -11.34 -8.13
C GLY A 17 16.33 -10.55 -9.36
N PHE A 18 17.01 -9.44 -9.66
CA PHE A 18 16.67 -8.58 -10.80
C PHE A 18 16.49 -9.38 -12.11
N CYS A 19 17.35 -10.37 -12.34
CA CYS A 19 17.29 -11.27 -13.50
C CYS A 19 15.97 -12.06 -13.58
N ALA A 20 15.47 -12.59 -12.45
CA ALA A 20 14.21 -13.33 -12.42
C ALA A 20 13.00 -12.43 -12.72
N ILE A 21 13.03 -11.16 -12.31
CA ILE A 21 11.97 -10.19 -12.62
C ILE A 21 12.00 -9.80 -14.09
N GLU A 22 13.18 -9.61 -14.68
CA GLU A 22 13.31 -9.30 -16.11
C GLU A 22 12.82 -10.44 -17.00
N GLN A 23 13.03 -11.70 -16.62
CA GLN A 23 12.48 -12.85 -17.34
C GLN A 23 10.95 -12.84 -17.38
N LEU A 24 10.28 -12.43 -16.29
CA LEU A 24 8.82 -12.30 -16.25
C LEU A 24 8.29 -11.19 -17.17
N ARG A 25 9.10 -10.17 -17.45
CA ARG A 25 8.73 -9.04 -18.33
C ARG A 25 8.85 -9.34 -19.82
N GLN A 26 9.48 -10.46 -20.18
CA GLN A 26 9.69 -10.89 -21.57
C GLN A 26 8.49 -11.65 -22.16
N VAL A 27 7.47 -11.95 -21.35
CA VAL A 27 6.25 -12.65 -21.80
C VAL A 27 5.49 -11.79 -22.81
N GLN A 28 4.90 -12.43 -23.83
CA GLN A 28 4.09 -11.79 -24.86
C GLN A 28 2.67 -12.35 -24.87
N PHE A 29 1.72 -11.53 -25.29
CA PHE A 29 0.37 -11.95 -25.61
C PHE A 29 0.34 -12.70 -26.97
N GLN A 30 -0.74 -13.45 -27.23
CA GLN A 30 -0.91 -14.18 -28.50
C GLN A 30 -0.93 -13.27 -29.74
N ASN A 31 -1.23 -11.99 -29.56
CA ASN A 31 -1.21 -10.97 -30.60
C ASN A 31 0.19 -10.35 -30.83
N GLY A 32 1.22 -10.83 -30.13
CA GLY A 32 2.61 -10.34 -30.24
C GLY A 32 2.94 -9.15 -29.36
N ASP A 33 1.95 -8.57 -28.65
CA ASP A 33 2.20 -7.45 -27.75
C ASP A 33 2.95 -7.88 -26.49
N GLN A 34 3.81 -7.01 -25.96
CA GLN A 34 4.49 -7.28 -24.70
C GLN A 34 3.48 -7.33 -23.55
N TYR A 35 3.62 -8.34 -22.69
CA TYR A 35 2.79 -8.55 -21.51
C TYR A 35 3.19 -7.59 -20.38
N ARG A 36 2.97 -6.29 -20.61
CA ARG A 36 3.25 -5.20 -19.67
C ARG A 36 1.96 -4.67 -19.06
N HIS A 37 2.04 -4.21 -17.81
CA HIS A 37 0.92 -3.57 -17.10
C HIS A 37 -0.33 -4.45 -16.96
N ASN A 38 -0.14 -5.76 -16.81
CA ASN A 38 -1.19 -6.78 -16.66
C ASN A 38 -1.87 -6.77 -15.27
N TYR A 39 -2.03 -5.60 -14.65
CA TYR A 39 -2.66 -5.48 -13.35
C TYR A 39 -4.09 -4.95 -13.47
N ARG A 40 -4.97 -5.40 -12.58
CA ARG A 40 -6.27 -4.76 -12.40
C ARG A 40 -6.09 -3.56 -11.48
N SER A 41 -6.65 -2.42 -11.87
CA SER A 41 -6.73 -1.25 -11.00
C SER A 41 -7.39 -1.60 -9.66
N THR A 42 -6.89 -0.99 -8.58
CA THR A 42 -7.44 -1.15 -7.23
C THR A 42 -8.90 -0.75 -7.20
N LYS A 43 -9.70 -1.48 -6.41
CA LYS A 43 -11.15 -1.25 -6.29
C LYS A 43 -11.52 -0.88 -4.86
N PRO A 44 -12.60 -0.11 -4.68
CA PRO A 44 -13.02 0.30 -3.35
C PRO A 44 -13.40 -0.91 -2.50
N LEU A 45 -13.15 -0.79 -1.21
CA LEU A 45 -13.43 -1.85 -0.25
C LEU A 45 -14.94 -1.95 0.05
N ASN A 46 -15.65 -0.82 -0.05
CA ASN A 46 -17.06 -0.65 0.31
C ASN A 46 -17.28 -1.11 1.77
N GLU A 47 -18.26 -1.99 2.00
CA GLU A 47 -18.63 -2.51 3.32
C GLU A 47 -17.76 -3.68 3.78
N ARG A 48 -16.76 -4.09 2.99
CA ARG A 48 -15.90 -5.24 3.32
C ARG A 48 -14.81 -4.83 4.29
N ARG A 49 -14.52 -5.69 5.25
CA ARG A 49 -13.46 -5.50 6.25
C ARG A 49 -12.26 -6.39 5.96
N ILE A 50 -11.07 -5.81 5.93
CA ILE A 50 -9.82 -6.58 5.90
C ILE A 50 -9.47 -7.00 7.34
N LEU A 51 -9.42 -8.30 7.56
CA LEU A 51 -8.94 -8.88 8.82
C LEU A 51 -7.42 -9.06 8.73
N TYR A 52 -6.70 -8.53 9.71
CA TYR A 52 -5.25 -8.69 9.81
C TYR A 52 -4.85 -9.12 11.22
N ARG A 53 -3.72 -9.82 11.33
CA ARG A 53 -3.15 -10.21 12.62
C ARG A 53 -2.53 -8.96 13.27
N PRO A 54 -2.93 -8.56 14.50
CA PRO A 54 -2.50 -7.31 15.12
C PRO A 54 -0.98 -7.16 15.24
N SER A 55 -0.26 -8.24 15.51
CA SER A 55 1.21 -8.23 15.66
C SER A 55 1.99 -8.09 14.34
N SER A 56 1.32 -8.22 13.20
CA SER A 56 1.94 -8.18 11.86
C SER A 56 1.68 -6.89 11.08
N PHE A 57 0.85 -5.99 11.63
CA PHE A 57 0.30 -4.89 10.86
C PHE A 57 0.45 -3.55 11.57
N ASN A 58 1.30 -2.69 11.00
CA ASN A 58 1.50 -1.34 11.51
C ASN A 58 0.47 -0.39 10.88
N LYS A 59 -0.54 -0.01 11.68
CA LYS A 59 -1.60 0.93 11.24
C LYS A 59 -1.08 2.30 10.81
N LYS A 60 0.13 2.71 11.25
CA LYS A 60 0.74 4.00 10.87
C LYS A 60 1.01 4.11 9.36
N LEU A 61 1.13 2.98 8.66
CA LEU A 61 1.38 2.94 7.21
C LEU A 61 0.11 3.17 6.37
N LEU A 62 -1.08 2.82 6.88
CA LEU A 62 -2.33 3.00 6.13
C LEU A 62 -2.81 4.44 6.12
N CYS A 63 -2.61 5.16 7.23
CA CYS A 63 -3.18 6.48 7.44
C CYS A 63 -2.26 7.61 6.95
N GLY A 64 -1.23 7.31 6.14
CA GLY A 64 -0.33 8.33 5.60
C GLY A 64 0.22 9.23 6.70
N GLY A 65 0.98 8.65 7.64
CA GLY A 65 1.77 9.39 8.62
C GLY A 65 1.08 10.63 9.17
N LEU A 66 0.07 10.42 10.02
CA LEU A 66 -0.60 11.42 10.88
C LEU A 66 0.03 12.83 10.76
N GLN A 67 -0.43 13.64 9.79
CA GLN A 67 -0.25 15.09 9.89
C GLN A 67 -1.16 15.54 11.03
N THR A 68 -0.71 15.34 12.27
CA THR A 68 -1.10 16.20 13.38
C THR A 68 -0.47 17.55 13.12
N THR A 69 -0.96 18.29 12.12
CA THR A 69 -1.06 19.72 12.32
C THR A 69 -2.05 19.85 13.47
N SER A 70 -1.45 19.89 14.67
CA SER A 70 -2.16 19.93 15.93
C SER A 70 -3.21 21.03 15.85
N ILE A 71 -4.46 20.73 16.20
CA ILE A 71 -5.54 21.72 16.30
C ILE A 71 -5.09 22.92 17.16
N PHE A 72 -4.18 22.68 18.12
CA PHE A 72 -3.53 23.72 18.90
C PHE A 72 -2.69 24.70 18.06
N ALA A 73 -1.95 24.22 17.06
CA ALA A 73 -1.18 25.09 16.18
C ALA A 73 -2.09 25.99 15.33
N ALA A 74 -3.21 25.45 14.83
CA ALA A 74 -4.20 26.24 14.09
C ALA A 74 -4.87 27.31 14.98
N LEU A 75 -5.24 26.97 16.22
CA LEU A 75 -5.78 27.93 17.19
C LEU A 75 -4.77 29.02 17.54
N LEU A 76 -3.49 28.67 17.70
CA LEU A 76 -2.44 29.61 18.04
C LEU A 76 -2.23 30.64 16.92
N VAL A 77 -2.29 30.22 15.66
CA VAL A 77 -2.22 31.12 14.50
C VAL A 77 -3.42 32.09 14.47
N ILE A 78 -4.64 31.62 14.78
CA ILE A 78 -5.83 32.49 14.82
C ILE A 78 -5.70 33.53 15.93
N ILE A 79 -5.23 33.14 17.11
CA ILE A 79 -5.03 34.06 18.24
C ILE A 79 -3.97 35.10 17.88
N LEU A 80 -2.83 34.68 17.33
CA LEU A 80 -1.77 35.61 16.92
C LEU A 80 -2.25 36.57 15.82
N ALA A 81 -3.05 36.09 14.87
CA ALA A 81 -3.63 36.95 13.82
C ALA A 81 -4.67 37.94 14.37
N TYR A 82 -5.31 37.64 15.50
CA TYR A 82 -6.24 38.57 16.16
C TYR A 82 -5.51 39.68 16.93
N PHE A 83 -4.30 39.41 17.43
CA PHE A 83 -3.50 40.36 18.20
C PHE A 83 -2.49 41.16 17.36
N LEU A 84 -2.42 40.90 16.06
CA LEU A 84 -1.59 41.63 15.09
C LEU A 84 -2.45 42.66 14.34
#